data_AF-A0A822YTW5-F1
#
_entry.id   AF-A0A822YTW5-F1
#
_cell.length_a   1.000
_cell.length_b   1.000
_cell.length_c   1.000
_cell.angle_alpha   90.00
_cell.angle_beta   90.00
_cell.angle_gamma   90.00
#
_symmetry.space_group_name_H-M   'P 1'
#
loop_
_entity.id
_entity.type
_entity.pdbx_description
1 polymer ?
#
loop_
_entity_poly.entity_id
_entity_poly.type
_entity_poly.pdbx_seq_one_letter_code
_entity_poly.pdbx_strand_id
1 'polypeptide(L)'
;MVWGLFPAESLPGEQKYFIYSKGAYKVGRKGCDVIINTDKGVSRIHAEIIVDAMTSFDPHQNRPSGFPLEVRIRDCSKYGTFINKKLGKGAKVHEHPNKEMTLKDGDLVSFGTGNATYRFCFVPLIFFVYCSKSLRSFLEDKISLIGAFATCNWTPECTHVLVDESAPVKEELLEAVMARRPVILGNWVEISQQALGD
;
A
#
# COMPACT_ATOMS: atom_id res chain seq x y z
N MET A 1 0.77 -0.75 -6.54
CA MET A 1 1.29 -1.51 -5.39
C MET A 1 1.74 -0.56 -4.31
N VAL A 2 0.83 -0.04 -3.46
CA VAL A 2 1.20 0.11 -2.05
C VAL A 2 0.16 -0.56 -1.15
N TRP A 3 0.63 -1.24 -0.11
CA TRP A 3 -0.19 -1.54 1.07
C TRP A 3 -0.04 -0.37 2.05
N GLY A 4 -1.13 0.03 2.70
CA GLY A 4 -1.13 1.18 3.61
C GLY A 4 -1.62 0.82 5.01
N LEU A 5 -1.03 1.45 6.02
CA LEU A 5 -1.53 1.48 7.39
C LEU A 5 -2.03 2.88 7.69
N PHE A 6 -3.33 3.00 7.90
CA PHE A 6 -4.02 4.27 8.15
C PHE A 6 -4.52 4.29 9.60
N PRO A 7 -4.22 5.32 10.41
CA PRO A 7 -4.77 5.46 11.76
C PRO A 7 -6.30 5.29 11.75
N ALA A 8 -6.82 4.40 12.61
CA ALA A 8 -8.26 4.15 12.70
C ALA A 8 -8.98 5.29 13.45
N GLU A 9 -8.27 5.94 14.37
CA GLU A 9 -8.66 7.19 15.02
C GLU A 9 -7.62 8.26 14.68
N SER A 10 -8.06 9.47 14.32
CA SER A 10 -7.15 10.55 13.93
C SER A 10 -6.55 11.26 15.14
N LEU A 11 -5.80 10.52 15.97
CA LEU A 11 -5.14 11.06 17.16
C LEU A 11 -3.90 11.91 16.77
N PRO A 12 -3.62 13.01 17.49
CA PRO A 12 -2.44 13.83 17.22
C PRO A 12 -1.13 13.03 17.30
N GLY A 13 -0.38 13.01 16.19
CA GLY A 13 0.91 12.34 16.07
C GLY A 13 0.89 10.99 15.34
N GLU A 14 -0.28 10.41 15.06
CA GLU A 14 -0.37 9.17 14.27
C GLU A 14 -0.20 9.43 12.77
N GLN A 15 0.76 8.74 12.16
CA GLN A 15 1.10 8.90 10.74
C GLN A 15 0.52 7.78 9.89
N LYS A 16 0.33 8.04 8.61
CA LYS A 16 0.02 7.01 7.61
C LYS A 16 1.32 6.39 7.13
N TYR A 17 1.37 5.06 7.03
CA TYR A 17 2.51 4.33 6.50
C TYR A 17 2.13 3.61 5.21
N PHE A 18 3.11 3.45 4.33
CA PHE A 18 2.95 2.80 3.04
C PHE A 18 4.10 1.81 2.82
N ILE A 19 3.78 0.67 2.22
CA ILE A 19 4.70 -0.42 1.89
C ILE A 19 4.71 -0.54 0.37
N TYR A 20 5.87 -0.26 -0.23
CA TYR A 20 6.05 -0.05 -1.67
C TYR A 20 6.66 -1.24 -2.42
N SER A 21 7.12 -2.27 -1.70
CA SER A 21 7.79 -3.44 -2.26
C SER A 21 7.58 -4.69 -1.41
N LYS A 22 7.95 -5.85 -1.95
CA LYS A 22 8.05 -7.10 -1.18
C LYS A 22 9.17 -7.00 -0.14
N GLY A 23 9.00 -7.63 1.02
CA GLY A 23 9.97 -7.56 2.11
C GLY A 23 9.35 -7.78 3.49
N ALA A 24 10.19 -7.69 4.53
CA ALA A 24 9.79 -7.79 5.92
C ALA A 24 9.95 -6.42 6.61
N TYR A 25 8.83 -5.83 7.01
CA TYR A 25 8.73 -4.49 7.57
C TYR A 25 8.48 -4.57 9.07
N LYS A 26 9.38 -4.00 9.86
CA LYS A 26 9.28 -3.98 11.32
C LYS A 26 8.29 -2.92 11.75
N VAL A 27 7.43 -3.28 12.69
CA VAL A 27 6.48 -2.40 13.36
C VAL A 27 6.89 -2.29 14.83
N GLY A 28 7.04 -1.09 15.35
CA GLY A 28 7.45 -0.91 16.75
C GLY A 28 7.67 0.55 17.14
N ARG A 29 8.03 0.80 18.41
CA ARG A 29 8.07 2.19 18.94
C ARG A 29 9.29 3.00 18.50
N LYS A 30 10.36 2.37 18.01
CA LYS A 30 11.63 3.03 17.65
C LYS A 30 12.51 2.12 16.79
N GLY A 31 13.05 2.65 15.70
CA GLY A 31 14.00 1.92 14.83
C GLY A 31 13.31 0.82 14.03
N CYS A 32 12.16 1.17 13.44
CA CYS A 32 11.26 0.29 12.70
C CYS A 32 10.75 1.07 11.49
N ASP A 33 10.37 0.35 10.45
CA ASP A 33 9.83 0.90 9.19
C ASP A 33 8.46 1.56 9.42
N VAL A 34 7.68 0.99 10.36
CA VAL A 34 6.43 1.55 10.89
C VAL A 34 6.64 1.93 12.35
N ILE A 35 6.65 3.23 12.66
CA ILE A 35 6.96 3.76 13.99
C ILE A 35 5.68 4.10 14.76
N ILE A 36 5.35 3.27 15.75
CA ILE A 36 4.15 3.47 16.60
C ILE A 36 4.61 3.83 18.01
N ASN A 37 4.69 5.13 18.29
CA ASN A 37 5.17 5.68 19.57
C ASN A 37 4.06 6.26 20.46
N THR A 38 2.80 6.26 20.00
CA THR A 38 1.63 6.76 20.73
C THR A 38 1.20 5.85 21.89
N ASP A 39 1.35 4.53 21.75
CA ASP A 39 1.02 3.54 22.80
C ASP A 39 2.30 2.97 23.45
N LYS A 40 2.47 3.18 24.77
CA LYS A 40 3.63 2.70 25.55
C LYS A 40 3.73 1.17 25.66
N GLY A 41 2.64 0.46 25.43
CA GLY A 41 2.58 -1.01 25.32
C GLY A 41 3.20 -1.54 24.02
N VAL A 42 3.38 -0.70 22.99
CA VAL A 42 4.10 -1.10 21.78
C VAL A 42 5.57 -1.39 22.14
N SER A 43 6.10 -2.49 21.62
CA SER A 43 7.47 -2.96 21.93
C SER A 43 8.48 -2.26 21.01
N ARG A 44 9.80 -2.37 21.26
CA ARG A 44 10.80 -1.70 20.39
C ARG A 44 10.71 -2.21 18.96
N ILE A 45 10.76 -3.53 18.81
CA ILE A 45 10.21 -4.29 17.69
C ILE A 45 9.00 -5.01 18.29
N HIS A 46 7.83 -4.92 17.65
CA HIS A 46 6.55 -5.41 18.17
C HIS A 46 5.91 -6.42 17.23
N ALA A 47 5.88 -6.10 15.94
CA ALA A 47 5.46 -7.03 14.90
C ALA A 47 6.35 -6.90 13.67
N GLU A 48 6.21 -7.84 12.75
CA GLU A 48 6.85 -7.82 11.43
C GLU A 48 5.76 -8.11 10.39
N ILE A 49 5.59 -7.21 9.41
CA ILE A 49 4.69 -7.37 8.28
C ILE A 49 5.52 -7.90 7.11
N ILE A 50 5.22 -9.12 6.67
CA ILE A 50 5.88 -9.77 5.54
C ILE A 50 4.99 -9.64 4.32
N VAL A 51 5.50 -8.99 3.28
CA VAL A 51 4.88 -8.91 1.94
C VAL A 51 5.68 -9.82 1.02
N ASP A 52 5.08 -10.94 0.61
CA ASP A 52 5.75 -11.98 -0.18
C ASP A 52 5.87 -11.57 -1.67
N ALA A 53 4.84 -10.94 -2.26
CA ALA A 53 4.93 -10.26 -3.56
C ALA A 53 3.99 -9.03 -3.70
N MET A 54 4.19 -8.28 -4.79
CA MET A 54 3.42 -7.09 -5.16
C MET A 54 2.43 -7.44 -6.28
N THR A 55 1.15 -7.15 -6.09
CA THR A 55 0.10 -7.99 -6.68
C THR A 55 -0.43 -7.62 -8.08
N SER A 56 -0.35 -6.34 -8.46
CA SER A 56 -1.20 -5.72 -9.51
C SER A 56 -2.72 -5.75 -9.20
N PHE A 57 -3.49 -4.91 -9.89
CA PHE A 57 -4.96 -4.84 -9.84
C PHE A 57 -5.42 -4.32 -11.19
N ASP A 58 -6.07 -5.17 -11.96
CA ASP A 58 -6.68 -4.80 -13.22
C ASP A 58 -8.16 -4.44 -12.96
N PRO A 59 -8.59 -3.18 -13.16
CA PRO A 59 -9.97 -2.77 -12.97
C PRO A 59 -10.97 -3.45 -13.92
N HIS A 60 -10.50 -3.97 -15.05
CA HIS A 60 -11.33 -4.69 -16.02
C HIS A 60 -11.52 -6.16 -15.65
N GLN A 61 -10.61 -6.74 -14.85
CA GLN A 61 -10.83 -8.02 -14.20
C GLN A 61 -11.76 -7.81 -13.00
N ASN A 62 -13.07 -7.87 -13.26
CA ASN A 62 -14.10 -8.05 -12.23
C ASN A 62 -13.86 -9.39 -11.50
N ARG A 63 -12.89 -9.42 -10.59
CA ARG A 63 -12.47 -10.60 -9.84
C ARG A 63 -13.10 -10.55 -8.44
N PRO A 64 -14.22 -11.24 -8.20
CA PRO A 64 -14.75 -11.40 -6.86
C PRO A 64 -13.77 -12.25 -6.04
N SER A 65 -13.41 -11.79 -4.85
CA SER A 65 -12.74 -12.57 -3.79
C SER A 65 -11.54 -13.43 -4.25
N GLY A 66 -10.37 -12.82 -4.51
CA GLY A 66 -9.20 -13.61 -4.92
C GLY A 66 -7.90 -12.84 -5.18
N PHE A 67 -7.53 -11.89 -4.31
CA PHE A 67 -6.14 -11.46 -4.20
C PHE A 67 -5.30 -12.59 -3.57
N PRO A 68 -4.08 -12.87 -4.05
CA PRO A 68 -3.16 -13.80 -3.39
C PRO A 68 -2.93 -13.42 -1.93
N LEU A 69 -2.91 -14.42 -1.04
CA LEU A 69 -2.71 -14.27 0.40
C LEU A 69 -1.21 -14.03 0.69
N GLU A 70 -0.70 -12.85 0.37
CA GLU A 70 0.74 -12.57 0.37
C GLU A 70 1.15 -11.42 1.29
N VAL A 71 0.28 -11.01 2.21
CA VAL A 71 0.69 -10.22 3.38
C VAL A 71 0.38 -10.97 4.66
N ARG A 72 1.42 -11.19 5.46
CA ARG A 72 1.35 -11.81 6.78
C ARG A 72 1.86 -10.84 7.84
N ILE A 73 1.36 -10.99 9.05
CA ILE A 73 1.89 -10.29 10.23
C ILE A 73 2.33 -11.31 11.28
N ARG A 74 3.55 -11.12 11.79
CA ARG A 74 4.17 -11.91 12.85
C ARG A 74 4.20 -11.10 14.13
N ASP A 75 3.74 -11.66 15.25
CA ASP A 75 3.86 -11.01 16.56
C ASP A 75 5.17 -11.37 17.27
N CYS A 76 5.91 -10.33 17.67
CA CYS A 76 7.18 -10.41 18.39
C CYS A 76 7.09 -9.73 19.77
N SER A 77 5.88 -9.48 20.28
CA SER A 77 5.65 -8.48 21.31
C SER A 77 5.43 -9.04 22.73
N LYS A 78 5.41 -8.15 23.71
CA LYS A 78 5.03 -8.47 25.10
C LYS A 78 3.51 -8.48 25.33
N TYR A 79 2.76 -7.62 24.65
CA TYR A 79 1.34 -7.35 24.93
C TYR A 79 0.37 -7.86 23.84
N GLY A 80 0.91 -8.39 22.75
CA GLY A 80 0.17 -8.95 21.63
C GLY A 80 -0.16 -7.93 20.53
N THR A 81 -0.28 -8.47 19.32
CA THR A 81 -0.88 -7.85 18.14
C THR A 81 -2.25 -8.49 17.90
N PHE A 82 -3.26 -7.69 17.56
CA PHE A 82 -4.65 -8.13 17.43
C PHE A 82 -5.23 -7.72 16.08
N ILE A 83 -5.98 -8.61 15.43
CA ILE A 83 -6.70 -8.33 14.18
C ILE A 83 -8.21 -8.28 14.45
N ASN A 84 -8.87 -7.25 13.93
CA ASN A 84 -10.31 -6.98 14.00
C ASN A 84 -10.88 -7.00 15.43
N LYS A 85 -10.13 -6.44 16.40
CA LYS A 85 -10.49 -6.35 17.82
C LYS A 85 -11.73 -5.46 18.04
N LYS A 86 -12.89 -6.08 18.31
CA LYS A 86 -14.14 -5.42 18.70
C LYS A 86 -14.59 -5.91 20.08
N LEU A 87 -14.79 -4.99 21.03
CA LEU A 87 -15.28 -5.31 22.40
C LEU A 87 -14.53 -6.47 23.08
N GLY A 88 -13.20 -6.45 23.01
CA GLY A 88 -12.33 -7.50 23.58
C GLY A 88 -12.24 -8.81 22.77
N LYS A 89 -13.05 -8.97 21.71
CA LYS A 89 -13.01 -10.11 20.79
C LYS A 89 -12.28 -9.72 19.51
N GLY A 90 -11.12 -10.32 19.26
CA GLY A 90 -10.30 -10.15 18.06
C GLY A 90 -9.30 -11.28 17.98
N ALA A 91 -8.84 -11.61 16.78
CA ALA A 91 -7.88 -12.69 16.60
C ALA A 91 -6.50 -12.22 17.11
N LYS A 92 -5.93 -12.91 18.11
CA LYS A 92 -4.61 -12.57 18.65
C LYS A 92 -3.55 -13.27 17.83
N VAL A 93 -2.68 -12.49 17.17
CA VAL A 93 -1.63 -13.03 16.29
C VAL A 93 -0.72 -14.00 17.05
N HIS A 94 -0.45 -13.75 18.35
CA HIS A 94 0.39 -14.62 19.18
C HIS A 94 -0.22 -15.99 19.55
N GLU A 95 -1.52 -16.22 19.31
CA GLU A 95 -2.20 -17.50 19.59
C GLU A 95 -2.20 -18.44 18.37
N HIS A 96 -1.77 -17.95 17.21
CA HIS A 96 -1.70 -18.72 15.98
C HIS A 96 -0.33 -19.42 15.80
N PRO A 97 -0.24 -20.47 14.96
CA PRO A 97 1.03 -21.11 14.62
C PRO A 97 2.08 -20.10 14.17
N ASN A 98 3.33 -20.29 14.59
CA ASN A 98 4.47 -19.38 14.36
C ASN A 98 4.25 -17.93 14.86
N LYS A 99 3.17 -17.66 15.61
CA LYS A 99 2.69 -16.30 15.93
C LYS A 99 2.43 -15.48 14.67
N GLU A 100 1.87 -16.09 13.64
CA GLU A 100 1.60 -15.44 12.35
C GLU A 100 0.13 -15.50 11.95
N MET A 101 -0.33 -14.48 11.22
CA MET A 101 -1.65 -14.44 10.58
C MET A 101 -1.61 -13.68 9.25
N THR A 102 -2.47 -14.04 8.31
CA THR A 102 -2.66 -13.28 7.06
C THR A 102 -3.39 -11.97 7.34
N LEU A 103 -2.93 -10.87 6.75
CA LEU A 103 -3.65 -9.60 6.69
C LEU A 103 -4.48 -9.50 5.40
N LYS A 104 -5.67 -8.92 5.49
CA LYS A 104 -6.57 -8.66 4.37
C LYS A 104 -6.88 -7.18 4.24
N ASP A 105 -7.23 -6.76 3.02
CA ASP A 105 -7.72 -5.40 2.80
C ASP A 105 -8.91 -5.06 3.72
N GLY A 106 -8.82 -3.91 4.38
CA GLY A 106 -9.80 -3.40 5.33
C GLY A 106 -9.62 -3.83 6.78
N ASP A 107 -8.72 -4.79 7.09
CA ASP A 107 -8.49 -5.29 8.45
C ASP A 107 -8.06 -4.18 9.42
N LEU A 108 -8.55 -4.24 10.65
CA LEU A 108 -8.10 -3.37 11.75
C LEU A 108 -7.03 -4.09 12.56
N VAL A 109 -5.81 -3.58 12.56
CA VAL A 109 -4.65 -4.12 13.28
C VAL A 109 -4.36 -3.24 14.50
N SER A 110 -4.47 -3.80 15.69
CA SER A 110 -4.19 -3.11 16.96
C SER A 110 -2.89 -3.64 17.58
N PHE A 111 -2.04 -2.74 18.06
CA PHE A 111 -0.74 -3.05 18.65
C PHE A 111 -0.72 -2.70 20.15
N GLY A 112 -0.02 -3.50 20.95
CA GLY A 112 0.22 -3.19 22.36
C GLY A 112 -1.04 -3.28 23.21
N THR A 113 -1.38 -2.19 23.93
CA THR A 113 -2.63 -2.17 24.72
C THR A 113 -3.87 -2.04 23.84
N GLY A 114 -3.68 -1.60 22.59
CA GLY A 114 -4.70 -1.51 21.56
C GLY A 114 -5.17 -0.08 21.27
N ASN A 115 -4.56 0.93 21.89
CA ASN A 115 -4.84 2.33 21.57
C ASN A 115 -4.27 2.68 20.18
N ALA A 116 -3.11 2.13 19.84
CA ALA A 116 -2.57 2.19 18.48
C ALA A 116 -3.28 1.18 17.57
N THR A 117 -4.32 1.62 16.86
CA THR A 117 -5.08 0.79 15.91
C THR A 117 -5.05 1.42 14.51
N TYR A 118 -4.66 0.60 13.53
CA TYR A 118 -4.52 1.00 12.14
C TYR A 118 -5.42 0.14 11.25
N ARG A 119 -6.06 0.76 10.26
CA ARG A 119 -6.64 0.03 9.14
C ARG A 119 -5.53 -0.32 8.14
N PHE A 120 -5.37 -1.61 7.90
CA PHE A 120 -4.57 -2.12 6.80
C PHE A 120 -5.42 -2.08 5.51
N CYS A 121 -4.94 -1.37 4.49
CA CYS A 121 -5.67 -1.16 3.24
C CYS A 121 -4.79 -1.40 2.02
N PHE A 122 -5.40 -1.97 0.99
CA PHE A 122 -4.89 -1.96 -0.37
C PHE A 122 -5.07 -0.58 -0.99
N VAL A 123 -4.03 -0.03 -1.60
CA VAL A 123 -4.11 1.28 -2.28
C VAL A 123 -3.75 1.09 -3.76
N PRO A 124 -4.74 1.15 -4.67
CA PRO A 124 -4.50 0.96 -6.08
C PRO A 124 -3.70 2.13 -6.68
N LEU A 125 -2.69 1.79 -7.47
CA LEU A 125 -1.98 2.72 -8.34
C LEU A 125 -2.34 2.35 -9.78
N ILE A 126 -3.16 3.19 -10.42
CA ILE A 126 -3.71 2.99 -11.76
C ILE A 126 -3.28 4.20 -12.57
N PHE A 127 -2.35 3.99 -13.50
CA PHE A 127 -1.78 5.04 -14.34
C PHE A 127 -2.46 5.04 -15.72
N PHE A 128 -3.08 6.17 -16.08
CA PHE A 128 -3.42 6.47 -17.46
C PHE A 128 -2.13 6.89 -18.19
N VAL A 129 -1.64 6.06 -19.11
CA VAL A 129 -0.36 6.25 -19.83
C VAL A 129 -0.59 7.01 -21.13
N TYR A 130 -0.69 8.34 -21.00
CA TYR A 130 -0.85 9.29 -22.08
C TYR A 130 0.50 9.63 -22.77
N CYS A 131 1.17 8.57 -23.24
CA CYS A 131 2.49 8.63 -23.86
C CYS A 131 2.49 8.05 -25.29
N SER A 132 3.55 8.38 -26.05
CA SER A 132 3.90 7.75 -27.32
C SER A 132 4.03 6.23 -27.20
N LYS A 133 3.79 5.48 -28.29
CA LYS A 133 3.75 4.00 -28.26
C LYS A 133 5.06 3.36 -27.80
N SER A 134 6.20 3.95 -28.15
CA SER A 134 7.54 3.47 -27.78
C SER A 134 7.86 3.69 -26.30
N LEU A 135 7.53 4.87 -25.77
CA LEU A 135 7.69 5.16 -24.34
C LEU A 135 6.73 4.32 -23.49
N ARG A 136 5.52 4.07 -23.99
CA ARG A 136 4.49 3.29 -23.29
C ARG A 136 4.94 1.88 -22.94
N SER A 137 5.40 1.08 -23.90
CA SER A 137 5.80 -0.31 -23.63
C SER A 137 6.94 -0.39 -22.59
N PHE A 138 7.86 0.56 -22.63
CA PHE A 138 8.94 0.69 -21.66
C PHE A 138 8.44 1.10 -20.25
N LEU A 139 7.42 1.96 -20.17
CA LEU A 139 6.79 2.32 -18.90
C LEU A 139 5.92 1.20 -18.33
N GLU A 140 5.21 0.44 -19.16
CA GLU A 140 4.32 -0.66 -18.74
C GLU A 140 5.06 -1.73 -17.90
N ASP A 141 6.25 -2.15 -18.35
CA ASP A 141 7.14 -3.05 -17.59
C ASP A 141 7.54 -2.44 -16.24
N LYS A 142 7.96 -1.16 -16.25
CA LYS A 142 8.42 -0.45 -15.05
C LYS A 142 7.30 -0.23 -14.01
N ILE A 143 6.10 0.09 -14.47
CA ILE A 143 4.88 0.25 -13.67
C ILE A 143 4.47 -1.09 -13.06
N SER A 144 4.60 -2.18 -13.82
CA SER A 144 4.28 -3.53 -13.36
C SER A 144 5.22 -4.01 -12.23
N LEU A 145 6.50 -3.64 -12.26
CA LEU A 145 7.47 -3.99 -11.20
C LEU A 145 7.13 -3.42 -9.82
N ILE A 146 6.53 -2.23 -9.73
CA ILE A 146 6.00 -1.65 -8.48
C ILE A 146 4.57 -2.15 -8.18
N GLY A 147 4.12 -3.19 -8.89
CA GLY A 147 2.78 -3.74 -8.84
C GLY A 147 1.71 -2.69 -9.11
N ALA A 148 1.96 -1.66 -9.92
CA ALA A 148 0.94 -0.73 -10.36
C ALA A 148 0.32 -1.21 -11.68
N PHE A 149 -0.83 -0.65 -12.05
CA PHE A 149 -1.51 -0.97 -13.30
C PHE A 149 -1.35 0.18 -14.29
N ALA A 150 -1.12 -0.16 -15.56
CA ALA A 150 -1.05 0.79 -16.67
C ALA A 150 -2.25 0.58 -17.60
N THR A 151 -2.87 1.67 -18.02
CA THR A 151 -3.95 1.66 -19.02
C THR A 151 -3.75 2.76 -20.05
N CYS A 152 -4.12 2.48 -21.30
CA CYS A 152 -4.18 3.47 -22.38
C CYS A 152 -5.56 4.12 -22.53
N ASN A 153 -6.54 3.75 -21.71
CA ASN A 153 -7.88 4.31 -21.68
C ASN A 153 -8.04 5.13 -20.38
N TRP A 154 -8.44 6.39 -20.50
CA TRP A 154 -8.81 7.21 -19.36
C TRP A 154 -10.11 6.68 -18.74
N THR A 155 -10.13 6.51 -17.41
CA THR A 155 -11.33 6.17 -16.64
C THR A 155 -11.31 6.87 -15.28
N PRO A 156 -12.46 7.09 -14.61
CA PRO A 156 -12.50 7.68 -13.27
C PRO A 156 -11.69 6.91 -12.20
N GLU A 157 -11.45 5.61 -12.39
CA GLU A 157 -10.64 4.76 -11.49
C GLU A 157 -9.13 5.04 -11.61
N CYS A 158 -8.68 5.66 -12.71
CA CYS A 158 -7.29 6.07 -12.88
C CYS A 158 -6.88 7.05 -11.77
N THR A 159 -5.85 6.70 -11.01
CA THR A 159 -5.41 7.49 -9.85
C THR A 159 -4.37 8.54 -10.23
N HIS A 160 -3.63 8.33 -11.33
CA HIS A 160 -2.58 9.22 -11.84
C HIS A 160 -2.58 9.23 -13.38
N VAL A 161 -2.04 10.29 -13.97
CA VAL A 161 -1.78 10.38 -15.41
C VAL A 161 -0.27 10.51 -15.65
N LEU A 162 0.28 9.62 -16.48
CA LEU A 162 1.64 9.75 -17.01
C LEU A 162 1.56 10.41 -18.38
N VAL A 163 2.24 11.53 -18.57
CA VAL A 163 2.32 12.26 -19.85
C VAL A 163 3.76 12.32 -20.38
N ASP A 164 3.87 12.38 -21.70
CA ASP A 164 5.07 12.83 -22.41
C ASP A 164 5.09 14.38 -22.41
N GLU A 165 6.25 15.02 -22.28
CA GLU A 165 6.38 16.49 -22.32
C GLU A 165 5.86 17.08 -23.63
N SER A 166 5.94 16.31 -24.71
CA SER A 166 5.48 16.67 -26.06
C SER A 166 4.02 16.29 -26.34
N ALA A 167 3.29 15.73 -25.37
CA ALA A 167 1.95 15.20 -25.59
C ALA A 167 0.92 16.30 -25.92
N PRO A 168 0.16 16.18 -27.02
CA PRO A 168 -0.88 17.16 -27.35
C PRO A 168 -2.02 17.08 -26.34
N VAL A 169 -2.54 18.22 -25.89
CA VAL A 169 -3.70 18.25 -24.99
C VAL A 169 -4.96 17.83 -25.74
N LYS A 170 -5.61 16.76 -25.27
CA LYS A 170 -6.88 16.23 -25.78
C LYS A 170 -7.93 16.13 -24.67
N GLU A 171 -9.16 15.82 -25.05
CA GLU A 171 -10.32 15.65 -24.17
C GLU A 171 -10.02 14.74 -22.97
N GLU A 172 -9.50 13.53 -23.16
CA GLU A 172 -9.13 12.58 -22.09
C GLU A 172 -8.16 13.19 -21.05
N LEU A 173 -7.17 13.96 -21.50
CA LEU A 173 -6.22 14.63 -20.60
C LEU A 173 -6.88 15.80 -19.85
N LEU A 174 -7.77 16.54 -20.52
CA LEU A 174 -8.54 17.61 -19.90
C LEU A 174 -9.50 17.06 -18.84
N GLU A 175 -10.20 15.96 -19.13
CA GLU A 175 -11.06 15.26 -18.17
C GLU A 175 -10.28 14.80 -16.94
N ALA A 176 -9.09 14.21 -17.12
CA ALA A 176 -8.25 13.77 -16.01
C ALA A 176 -7.78 14.94 -15.12
N VAL A 177 -7.46 16.09 -15.72
CA VAL A 177 -7.14 17.34 -15.00
C VAL A 177 -8.38 17.87 -14.26
N MET A 178 -9.56 17.89 -14.89
CA MET A 178 -10.82 18.29 -14.24
C MET A 178 -11.21 17.37 -13.08
N ALA A 179 -10.95 16.06 -13.21
CA ALA A 179 -11.08 15.05 -12.17
C ALA A 179 -10.00 15.17 -11.06
N ARG A 180 -9.13 16.19 -11.13
CA ARG A 180 -8.05 16.48 -10.18
C ARG A 180 -7.09 15.32 -9.98
N ARG A 181 -6.82 14.53 -11.03
CA ARG A 181 -5.77 13.52 -10.99
C ARG A 181 -4.39 14.17 -11.08
N PRO A 182 -3.40 13.72 -10.29
CA PRO A 182 -2.02 14.14 -10.48
C PRO A 182 -1.56 13.79 -11.90
N VAL A 183 -1.10 14.82 -12.62
CA VAL A 183 -0.45 14.68 -13.92
C VAL A 183 1.05 14.74 -13.68
N ILE A 184 1.77 13.69 -14.10
CA ILE A 184 3.20 13.50 -13.87
C ILE A 184 3.89 13.12 -15.19
N LEU A 185 5.16 13.48 -15.32
CA LEU A 185 5.95 13.14 -16.50
C LEU A 185 6.34 11.66 -16.50
N GLY A 186 6.44 11.06 -17.69
CA GLY A 186 6.84 9.66 -17.87
C GLY A 186 8.15 9.27 -17.17
N ASN A 187 9.12 10.19 -17.13
CA ASN A 187 10.43 9.99 -16.48
C ASN A 187 10.35 9.83 -14.94
N TRP A 188 9.26 10.24 -14.29
CA TRP A 188 9.06 10.05 -12.85
C TRP A 188 9.10 8.58 -12.41
N VAL A 189 8.63 7.68 -13.28
CA VAL A 189 8.65 6.23 -13.03
C VAL A 189 10.08 5.71 -12.91
N GLU A 190 11.04 6.32 -13.61
CA GLU A 190 12.44 5.91 -13.59
C GLU A 190 13.14 6.31 -12.29
N ILE A 191 12.93 7.55 -11.86
CA ILE A 191 13.46 8.09 -10.59
C ILE A 191 12.93 7.28 -9.41
N SER A 192 11.64 6.91 -9.46
CA SER A 192 11.00 6.10 -8.43
C SER A 192 11.61 4.72 -8.26
N GLN A 193 12.16 4.11 -9.33
CA GLN A 193 12.80 2.80 -9.25
C GLN A 193 14.20 2.84 -8.62
N GLN A 194 14.96 3.93 -8.83
CA GLN A 194 16.29 4.08 -8.24
C GLN A 194 16.20 4.14 -6.70
N ALA A 195 15.22 4.86 -6.17
CA ALA A 195 14.96 4.96 -4.73
C ALA A 195 14.45 3.65 -4.06
N LEU A 196 14.24 2.58 -4.83
CA LEU A 196 13.83 1.25 -4.37
C LEU A 196 14.97 0.21 -4.51
N GLY A 197 16.15 0.61 -5.00
CA GLY A 197 17.32 -0.25 -5.22
C GLY A 197 18.49 -0.06 -4.25
N ASP A 198 18.40 0.95 -3.37
CA ASP A 198 19.38 1.29 -2.31
C ASP A 198 18.84 0.89 -0.91
#